data_AF-Q17K07-F1
#
_entry.id   AF-Q17K07-F1
#
_cell.length_a   1.000
_cell.length_b   1.000
_cell.length_c   1.000
_cell.angle_alpha   90.00
_cell.angle_beta   90.00
_cell.angle_gamma   90.00
#
_symmetry.space_group_name_H-M   'P 1'
#
loop_
_entity.id
_entity.type
_entity.pdbx_description
1 polymer ?
#
loop_
_entity_poly.entity_id
_entity_poly.type
_entity_poly.pdbx_seq_one_letter_code
_entity_poly.pdbx_strand_id
1 'polypeptide(L)'
;MEASSSKKRRVAEEGRVFQEKWCEMYFFTCVNQKPVCLICNEAVAVMKEFKVKRHYESKHSKMDKYVGEARAEKCAELKGHLANQQLFFVKRQIENELCTKASYIVAEKIASQSKAFSDGEFIKECMEAVVQIICPEKSRIFTQVSLSRSTITRRVEDIAENLAMSLKKTAGDFVFFSVALDESTDITDTAQLAVFIRGVSANFEVT
;
A
#
# COMPACT_ATOMS: atom_id res chain seq x y z
N MET A 1 14.12 53.19 20.27
CA MET A 1 13.95 52.48 18.99
C MET A 1 13.61 51.03 19.32
N GLU A 2 12.32 50.72 19.49
CA GLU A 2 11.88 49.33 19.67
C GLU A 2 11.84 48.65 18.30
N ALA A 3 12.67 47.62 18.13
CA ALA A 3 12.65 46.79 16.94
C ALA A 3 11.40 45.90 16.97
N SER A 4 10.42 46.23 16.12
CA SER A 4 9.26 45.40 15.84
C SER A 4 9.71 44.05 15.25
N SER A 5 9.82 43.04 16.11
CA SER A 5 10.06 41.65 15.71
C SER A 5 8.79 41.09 15.07
N SER A 6 8.72 41.19 13.75
CA SER A 6 7.68 40.54 12.95
C SER A 6 7.81 39.02 13.12
N LYS A 7 6.96 38.41 13.96
CA LYS A 7 6.83 36.95 14.07
C LYS A 7 6.63 36.37 12.66
N LYS A 8 7.63 35.63 12.15
CA LYS A 8 7.51 34.90 10.89
C LYS A 8 6.42 33.83 11.04
N ARG A 9 5.25 34.08 10.44
CA ARG A 9 4.07 33.22 10.49
C ARG A 9 4.37 31.87 9.83
N ARG A 10 3.94 30.77 10.46
CA ARG A 10 4.18 29.42 9.93
C ARG A 10 3.14 29.10 8.86
N VAL A 11 3.57 28.49 7.75
CA VAL A 11 2.72 28.19 6.57
C VAL A 11 1.50 27.33 6.91
N ALA A 12 1.57 26.51 7.97
CA ALA A 12 0.47 25.67 8.44
C ALA A 12 -0.66 26.44 9.15
N GLU A 13 -0.40 27.65 9.67
CA GLU A 13 -1.36 28.44 10.45
C GLU A 13 -2.33 29.24 9.56
N GLU A 14 -2.10 29.31 8.26
CA GLU A 14 -2.85 30.20 7.35
C GLU A 14 -4.02 29.53 6.61
N GLY A 15 -4.32 28.25 6.88
CA GLY A 15 -5.52 27.58 6.33
C GLY A 15 -5.68 27.69 4.81
N ARG A 16 -4.58 27.82 4.06
CA ARG A 16 -4.63 28.21 2.65
C ARG A 16 -5.10 27.05 1.78
N VAL A 17 -6.25 27.24 1.15
CA VAL A 17 -6.88 26.25 0.25
C VAL A 17 -6.51 26.56 -1.20
N PHE A 18 -6.44 25.51 -2.02
CA PHE A 18 -6.29 25.63 -3.46
C PHE A 18 -7.48 26.41 -4.06
N GLN A 19 -7.20 27.27 -5.04
CA GLN A 19 -8.21 28.09 -5.71
C GLN A 19 -8.47 27.54 -7.12
N GLU A 20 -9.72 27.21 -7.46
CA GLU A 20 -10.05 26.61 -8.77
C GLU A 20 -9.66 27.51 -9.95
N LYS A 21 -9.73 28.84 -9.78
CA LYS A 21 -9.26 29.83 -10.76
C LYS A 21 -7.80 29.60 -11.20
N TRP A 22 -6.97 28.93 -10.39
CA TRP A 22 -5.58 28.63 -10.77
C TRP A 22 -5.48 27.55 -11.86
N CYS A 23 -6.50 26.70 -12.07
CA CYS A 23 -6.56 25.86 -13.28
C CYS A 23 -6.69 26.72 -14.52
N GLU A 24 -7.69 27.60 -14.53
CA GLU A 24 -7.95 28.44 -15.70
C GLU A 24 -6.84 29.45 -15.94
N MET A 25 -6.31 30.06 -14.87
CA MET A 25 -5.28 31.10 -14.99
C MET A 25 -3.88 30.53 -15.24
N TYR A 26 -3.50 29.41 -14.62
CA TYR A 26 -2.11 28.96 -14.58
C TYR A 26 -1.91 27.48 -14.96
N PHE A 27 -2.98 26.76 -15.31
CA PHE A 27 -2.97 25.30 -15.54
C PHE A 27 -2.47 24.51 -14.32
N PHE A 28 -3.00 24.81 -13.14
CA PHE A 28 -2.73 24.03 -11.93
C PHE A 28 -3.95 23.25 -11.45
N THR A 29 -3.69 22.14 -10.75
CA THR A 29 -4.70 21.39 -9.99
C THR A 29 -4.18 21.05 -8.60
N CYS A 30 -5.05 20.55 -7.72
CA CYS A 30 -4.67 20.07 -6.40
C CYS A 30 -4.60 18.53 -6.39
N VAL A 31 -3.44 17.97 -6.06
CA VAL A 31 -3.24 16.53 -5.86
C VAL A 31 -2.64 16.32 -4.48
N ASN A 32 -3.27 15.49 -3.63
CA ASN A 32 -2.81 15.21 -2.26
C ASN A 32 -2.44 16.48 -1.46
N GLN A 33 -3.31 17.49 -1.53
CA GLN A 33 -3.14 18.80 -0.87
C GLN A 33 -1.92 19.61 -1.35
N LYS A 34 -1.36 19.30 -2.54
CA LYS A 34 -0.28 20.05 -3.17
C LYS A 34 -0.72 20.59 -4.53
N PRO A 35 -0.39 21.84 -4.87
CA PRO A 35 -0.62 22.39 -6.20
C PRO A 35 0.35 21.76 -7.20
N VAL A 36 -0.18 21.12 -8.23
CA VAL A 36 0.57 20.44 -9.30
C VAL A 36 0.29 21.14 -10.62
N CYS A 37 1.37 21.44 -11.37
CA CYS A 37 1.28 21.99 -12.71
C CYS A 37 0.78 20.92 -13.68
N LEU A 38 -0.29 21.19 -14.43
CA LEU A 38 -0.87 20.26 -15.41
C LEU A 38 -0.02 20.12 -16.68
N ILE A 39 0.95 21.01 -16.90
CA ILE A 39 1.78 21.02 -18.12
C ILE A 39 3.05 20.17 -17.93
N CYS A 40 3.71 20.29 -16.78
CA CYS A 40 4.97 19.60 -16.49
C CYS A 40 4.90 18.60 -15.32
N ASN A 41 3.73 18.45 -14.69
CA ASN A 41 3.49 17.58 -13.53
C ASN A 41 4.37 17.89 -12.30
N GLU A 42 5.04 19.05 -12.27
CA GLU A 42 5.80 19.49 -11.09
C GLU A 42 4.87 19.99 -9.98
N ALA A 43 5.13 19.54 -8.75
CA ALA A 43 4.45 20.01 -7.55
C ALA A 43 5.13 21.27 -6.99
N VAL A 44 4.32 22.27 -6.64
CA VAL A 44 4.78 23.48 -5.95
C VAL A 44 4.61 23.27 -4.43
N ALA A 45 5.69 23.49 -3.67
CA ALA A 45 5.72 23.17 -2.24
C ALA A 45 4.73 23.96 -1.36
N VAL A 46 4.20 25.08 -1.84
CA VAL A 46 3.34 25.97 -1.06
C VAL A 46 2.13 26.41 -1.89
N MET A 47 0.92 26.26 -1.32
CA MET A 47 -0.33 26.83 -1.86
C MET A 47 -0.33 28.35 -1.76
N LYS A 48 0.38 29.02 -2.66
CA LYS A 48 0.40 30.48 -2.85
C LYS A 48 0.32 30.82 -4.33
N GLU A 49 -0.60 31.70 -4.67
CA GLU A 49 -0.78 32.20 -6.04
C GLU A 49 0.52 32.74 -6.63
N PHE A 50 1.30 33.52 -5.87
CA PHE A 50 2.62 34.00 -6.32
C PHE A 50 3.56 32.87 -6.78
N LYS A 51 3.59 31.73 -6.09
CA LYS A 51 4.48 30.61 -6.43
C LYS A 51 3.98 29.88 -7.69
N VAL A 52 2.67 29.68 -7.78
CA VAL A 52 1.98 29.07 -8.91
C VAL A 52 2.14 29.92 -10.17
N LYS A 53 1.83 31.22 -10.07
CA LYS A 53 1.99 32.21 -11.13
C LYS A 53 3.44 32.31 -11.61
N ARG A 54 4.39 32.45 -10.69
CA ARG A 54 5.83 32.50 -11.05
C ARG A 54 6.28 31.23 -11.78
N HIS A 55 5.83 30.05 -11.34
CA HIS A 55 6.12 28.81 -12.04
C HIS A 55 5.59 28.86 -13.48
N TYR A 56 4.32 29.24 -13.66
CA TYR A 56 3.69 29.36 -14.96
C TYR A 56 4.42 30.34 -15.88
N GLU A 57 4.68 31.56 -15.42
CA GLU A 57 5.34 32.60 -16.23
C GLU A 57 6.78 32.22 -16.61
N SER A 58 7.52 31.58 -15.70
CA SER A 58 8.92 31.23 -15.95
C SER A 58 9.10 30.03 -16.88
N LYS A 59 8.21 29.02 -16.81
CA LYS A 59 8.35 27.77 -17.56
C LYS A 59 7.37 27.61 -18.72
N HIS A 60 6.22 28.28 -18.67
CA HIS A 60 5.06 27.98 -19.49
C HIS A 60 4.34 29.21 -20.07
N SER A 61 5.00 30.38 -20.10
CA SER A 61 4.46 31.63 -20.71
C SER A 61 3.96 31.44 -22.15
N LYS A 62 4.55 30.51 -22.91
CA LYS A 62 4.11 30.17 -24.27
C LYS A 62 2.67 29.62 -24.33
N MET A 63 2.08 29.23 -23.21
CA MET A 63 0.69 28.74 -23.13
C MET A 63 -0.34 29.86 -23.09
N ASP A 64 0.08 31.14 -23.04
CA ASP A 64 -0.81 32.30 -23.15
C ASP A 64 -1.50 32.41 -24.52
N LYS A 65 -1.07 31.61 -25.50
CA LYS A 65 -1.75 31.46 -26.80
C LYS A 65 -3.19 30.93 -26.67
N TYR A 66 -3.52 30.25 -25.58
CA TYR A 66 -4.87 29.76 -25.31
C TYR A 66 -5.61 30.77 -24.43
N VAL A 67 -6.75 31.27 -24.91
CA VAL A 67 -7.58 32.28 -24.23
C VAL A 67 -9.05 31.84 -24.28
N GLY A 68 -9.83 32.21 -23.26
CA GLY A 68 -11.26 31.92 -23.20
C GLY A 68 -11.56 30.42 -23.21
N GLU A 69 -12.49 30.02 -24.06
CA GLU A 69 -12.97 28.63 -24.17
C GLU A 69 -11.85 27.64 -24.54
N ALA A 70 -10.97 28.02 -25.47
CA ALA A 70 -9.83 27.18 -25.86
C ALA A 70 -8.86 26.91 -24.69
N ARG A 71 -8.79 27.81 -23.71
CA ARG A 71 -7.98 27.62 -22.50
C ARG A 71 -8.65 26.66 -21.53
N ALA A 72 -9.97 26.79 -21.34
CA ALA A 72 -10.75 25.89 -20.51
C ALA A 72 -10.69 24.45 -21.06
N GLU A 73 -10.85 24.29 -22.38
CA GLU A 73 -10.73 23.00 -23.06
C GLU A 73 -9.33 22.38 -22.85
N LYS A 74 -8.26 23.19 -22.99
CA LYS A 74 -6.90 22.71 -22.74
C LYS A 74 -6.66 22.35 -21.27
N CYS A 75 -7.22 23.08 -20.30
CA CYS A 75 -7.11 22.69 -18.89
C CYS A 75 -7.84 21.37 -18.64
N ALA A 76 -9.02 21.17 -19.23
CA ALA A 76 -9.78 19.92 -19.13
C ALA A 76 -9.03 18.73 -19.73
N GLU A 77 -8.43 18.89 -20.93
CA GLU A 77 -7.60 17.87 -21.58
C GLU A 77 -6.42 17.45 -20.69
N LEU A 78 -5.66 18.42 -20.17
CA LEU A 78 -4.50 18.14 -19.30
C LEU A 78 -4.89 17.51 -17.96
N LYS A 79 -6.03 17.93 -17.38
CA LYS A 79 -6.63 17.26 -16.20
C LYS A 79 -6.95 15.80 -16.52
N GLY A 80 -7.55 15.53 -17.68
CA GLY A 80 -7.84 14.17 -18.14
C GLY A 80 -6.58 13.32 -18.29
N HIS A 81 -5.51 13.87 -18.87
CA HIS A 81 -4.22 13.17 -18.98
C HIS A 81 -3.62 12.85 -17.61
N LEU A 82 -3.61 13.79 -16.68
CA LEU A 82 -3.09 13.57 -15.34
C LEU A 82 -3.93 12.53 -14.58
N ALA A 83 -5.25 12.61 -14.68
CA ALA A 83 -6.15 11.63 -14.06
C ALA A 83 -5.89 10.22 -14.62
N ASN A 84 -5.75 10.07 -15.94
CA ASN A 84 -5.43 8.79 -16.57
C ASN A 84 -4.06 8.24 -16.12
N GLN A 85 -3.05 9.10 -15.98
CA GLN A 85 -1.75 8.71 -15.45
C GLN A 85 -1.87 8.21 -14.00
N GLN A 86 -2.61 8.92 -13.15
CA GLN A 86 -2.85 8.51 -11.75
C GLN A 86 -3.61 7.18 -11.67
N LEU A 87 -4.65 7.01 -12.48
CA LEU A 87 -5.42 5.77 -12.55
C LEU A 87 -4.55 4.56 -12.93
N PHE A 88 -3.56 4.74 -13.80
CA PHE A 88 -2.62 3.67 -14.14
C PHE A 88 -1.82 3.19 -12.92
N PHE A 89 -1.31 4.11 -12.10
CA PHE A 89 -0.59 3.76 -10.87
C PHE A 89 -1.49 3.09 -9.84
N VAL A 90 -2.71 3.61 -9.65
CA VAL A 90 -3.69 3.02 -8.72
C VAL A 90 -4.06 1.60 -9.14
N LYS A 91 -4.35 1.37 -10.42
CA LYS A 91 -4.64 0.02 -10.94
C LYS A 91 -3.50 -0.95 -10.67
N ARG A 92 -2.26 -0.54 -10.97
CA ARG A 92 -1.08 -1.36 -10.72
C ARG A 92 -0.85 -1.65 -9.23
N GLN A 93 -1.14 -0.68 -8.36
CA GLN A 93 -1.05 -0.87 -6.91
C GLN A 93 -2.06 -1.93 -6.44
N ILE A 94 -3.32 -1.85 -6.90
CA ILE A 94 -4.36 -2.84 -6.58
C ILE A 94 -3.94 -4.23 -7.07
N GLU A 95 -3.43 -4.34 -8.29
CA GLU A 95 -2.92 -5.62 -8.83
C GLU A 95 -1.80 -6.22 -7.97
N ASN A 96 -0.83 -5.39 -7.55
CA ASN A 96 0.27 -5.84 -6.68
C ASN A 96 -0.23 -6.30 -5.30
N GLU A 97 -1.22 -5.60 -4.74
CA GLU A 97 -1.82 -5.97 -3.46
C GLU A 97 -2.56 -7.32 -3.57
N LEU A 98 -3.32 -7.52 -4.65
CA LEU A 98 -4.00 -8.79 -4.93
C LEU A 98 -3.01 -9.94 -5.12
N CYS A 99 -1.92 -9.72 -5.87
CA CYS A 99 -0.86 -10.72 -6.04
C CYS A 99 -0.21 -11.07 -4.71
N THR A 100 0.05 -10.06 -3.86
CA THR A 100 0.61 -10.25 -2.53
C THR A 100 -0.33 -11.04 -1.64
N LYS A 101 -1.64 -10.75 -1.66
CA LYS A 101 -2.64 -11.52 -0.92
C LYS A 101 -2.72 -12.96 -1.39
N ALA A 102 -2.73 -13.19 -2.71
CA ALA A 102 -2.76 -14.53 -3.29
C ALA A 102 -1.56 -15.38 -2.85
N SER A 103 -0.34 -14.81 -2.86
CA SER A 103 0.85 -15.50 -2.36
C SER A 103 0.74 -15.92 -0.89
N TYR A 104 0.16 -15.09 -0.01
CA TYR A 104 -0.03 -15.45 1.40
C TYR A 104 -0.96 -16.64 1.55
N ILE A 105 -2.06 -16.66 0.79
CA ILE A 105 -3.01 -17.77 0.78
C ILE A 105 -2.34 -19.07 0.32
N VAL A 106 -1.49 -19.00 -0.71
CA VAL A 106 -0.74 -20.19 -1.17
C VAL A 106 0.28 -20.63 -0.10
N ALA A 107 1.01 -19.70 0.50
CA ALA A 107 1.98 -20.01 1.56
C ALA A 107 1.31 -20.67 2.78
N GLU A 108 0.17 -20.15 3.21
CA GLU A 108 -0.66 -20.74 4.28
C GLU A 108 -1.11 -22.17 3.92
N LYS A 109 -1.57 -22.40 2.68
CA LYS A 109 -1.97 -23.74 2.22
C LYS A 109 -0.81 -24.73 2.21
N ILE A 110 0.37 -24.31 1.77
CA ILE A 110 1.59 -25.13 1.80
C ILE A 110 1.94 -25.50 3.24
N ALA A 111 1.97 -24.51 4.14
CA ALA A 111 2.33 -24.71 5.55
C ALA A 111 1.31 -25.59 6.30
N SER A 112 0.01 -25.32 6.15
CA SER A 112 -1.07 -26.08 6.80
C SER A 112 -1.13 -27.55 6.36
N GLN A 113 -0.67 -27.86 5.15
CA GLN A 113 -0.57 -29.23 4.65
C GLN A 113 0.81 -29.87 4.86
N SER A 114 1.70 -29.19 5.59
CA SER A 114 3.09 -29.64 5.84
C SER A 114 3.85 -29.98 4.55
N LYS A 115 3.62 -29.20 3.49
CA LYS A 115 4.31 -29.35 2.19
C LYS A 115 5.64 -28.59 2.18
N ALA A 116 6.55 -29.00 1.29
CA ALA A 116 7.85 -28.35 1.19
C ALA A 116 7.69 -26.93 0.63
N PHE A 117 8.43 -25.96 1.15
CA PHE A 117 8.32 -24.57 0.69
C PHE A 117 8.77 -24.38 -0.76
N SER A 118 9.58 -25.30 -1.29
CA SER A 118 9.92 -25.37 -2.71
C SER A 118 8.73 -25.68 -3.61
N ASP A 119 7.67 -26.30 -3.08
CA ASP A 119 6.50 -26.68 -3.87
C ASP A 119 5.77 -25.45 -4.44
N GLY A 120 6.01 -24.26 -3.89
CA GLY A 120 5.50 -22.99 -4.42
C GLY A 120 5.91 -22.74 -5.87
N GLU A 121 7.11 -23.14 -6.29
CA GLU A 121 7.59 -22.99 -7.66
C GLU A 121 6.82 -23.89 -8.62
N PHE A 122 6.63 -25.16 -8.26
CA PHE A 122 5.84 -26.10 -9.05
C PHE A 122 4.36 -25.70 -9.13
N ILE A 123 3.77 -25.21 -8.02
CA ILE A 123 2.40 -24.68 -8.01
C ILE A 123 2.28 -23.50 -8.98
N LYS A 124 3.29 -22.62 -9.02
CA LYS A 124 3.30 -21.49 -9.96
C LYS A 124 3.32 -21.96 -11.42
N GLU A 125 4.19 -22.90 -11.75
CA GLU A 125 4.26 -23.49 -13.10
C GLU A 125 2.92 -24.09 -13.52
N CYS A 126 2.27 -24.84 -12.63
CA CYS A 126 0.95 -25.40 -12.87
C CYS A 126 -0.11 -24.32 -13.13
N MET A 127 -0.12 -23.26 -12.32
CA MET A 127 -1.05 -22.14 -12.49
C MET A 127 -0.83 -21.41 -13.82
N GLU A 128 0.42 -21.15 -14.21
CA GLU A 128 0.75 -20.49 -15.46
C GLU A 128 0.35 -21.34 -16.67
N ALA A 129 0.60 -22.65 -16.65
CA ALA A 129 0.19 -23.55 -17.72
C ALA A 129 -1.33 -23.55 -17.95
N VAL A 130 -2.12 -23.57 -16.87
CA VAL A 130 -3.59 -23.51 -16.94
C VAL A 130 -4.06 -22.17 -17.50
N VAL A 131 -3.49 -21.06 -17.02
CA VAL A 131 -3.91 -19.71 -17.43
C VAL A 131 -3.57 -19.43 -18.88
N GLN A 132 -2.44 -19.94 -19.39
CA GLN A 132 -2.09 -19.81 -20.80
C GLN A 132 -3.13 -20.43 -21.75
N ILE A 133 -3.84 -21.46 -21.29
CA ILE A 133 -4.88 -22.14 -22.09
C ILE A 133 -6.25 -21.50 -21.89
N ILE A 134 -6.65 -21.24 -20.64
CA ILE A 134 -8.03 -20.82 -20.31
C ILE A 134 -8.24 -19.31 -20.47
N CYS A 135 -7.27 -18.50 -20.04
CA CYS A 135 -7.39 -17.05 -19.99
C CYS A 135 -6.03 -16.34 -20.21
N PRO A 136 -5.45 -16.46 -21.42
CA PRO A 136 -4.13 -15.92 -21.73
C PRO A 136 -4.04 -14.39 -21.52
N GLU A 137 -5.17 -13.68 -21.63
CA GLU A 137 -5.25 -12.24 -21.36
C GLU A 137 -4.91 -11.86 -19.91
N LYS A 138 -5.05 -12.80 -18.96
CA LYS A 138 -4.73 -12.61 -17.54
C LYS A 138 -3.38 -13.21 -17.13
N SER A 139 -2.65 -13.84 -18.04
CA SER A 139 -1.36 -14.51 -17.79
C SER A 139 -0.38 -13.62 -17.00
N ARG A 140 -0.28 -12.35 -17.39
CA ARG A 140 0.59 -11.36 -16.74
C ARG A 140 0.32 -11.18 -15.23
N ILE A 141 -0.91 -11.37 -14.75
CA ILE A 141 -1.25 -11.22 -13.33
C ILE A 141 -0.72 -12.42 -12.54
N PHE A 142 -0.84 -13.63 -13.10
CA PHE A 142 -0.39 -14.87 -12.44
C PHE A 142 1.13 -14.94 -12.34
N THR A 143 1.86 -14.47 -13.37
CA THR A 143 3.32 -14.41 -13.33
C THR A 143 3.85 -13.45 -12.26
N GLN A 144 3.09 -12.43 -11.89
CA GLN A 144 3.46 -11.50 -10.81
C GLN A 144 3.33 -12.10 -9.41
N VAL A 145 2.54 -13.17 -9.25
CA VAL A 145 2.44 -13.87 -7.95
C VAL A 145 3.79 -14.52 -7.64
N SER A 146 4.40 -14.08 -6.54
CA SER A 146 5.71 -14.56 -6.11
C SER A 146 5.54 -15.76 -5.19
N LEU A 147 6.00 -16.93 -5.64
CA LEU A 147 5.89 -18.21 -4.94
C LEU A 147 7.25 -18.94 -4.86
N SER A 148 8.36 -18.22 -4.99
CA SER A 148 9.70 -18.81 -4.78
C SER A 148 9.82 -19.36 -3.36
N ARG A 149 10.70 -20.34 -3.16
CA ARG A 149 10.96 -20.91 -1.82
C ARG A 149 11.17 -19.82 -0.76
N SER A 150 12.04 -18.85 -1.04
CA SER A 150 12.34 -17.73 -0.13
C SER A 150 11.12 -16.86 0.19
N THR A 151 10.25 -16.63 -0.81
CA THR A 151 9.03 -15.86 -0.63
C THR A 151 8.04 -16.61 0.25
N ILE A 152 7.88 -17.92 0.02
CA ILE A 152 7.01 -18.78 0.83
C ILE A 152 7.52 -18.82 2.27
N THR A 153 8.82 -19.05 2.50
CA THR A 153 9.43 -19.03 3.84
C THR A 153 9.07 -17.75 4.59
N ARG A 154 9.36 -16.57 4.00
CA ARG A 154 9.08 -15.29 4.66
C ARG A 154 7.61 -15.11 4.99
N ARG A 155 6.71 -15.51 4.08
CA ARG A 155 5.27 -15.36 4.29
C ARG A 155 4.76 -16.30 5.39
N VAL A 156 5.30 -17.51 5.49
CA VAL A 156 4.98 -18.44 6.57
C VAL A 156 5.48 -17.88 7.91
N GLU A 157 6.68 -17.29 7.94
CA GLU A 157 7.20 -16.58 9.12
C GLU A 157 6.30 -15.40 9.51
N ASP A 158 5.94 -14.54 8.56
CA ASP A 158 5.03 -13.41 8.77
C ASP A 158 3.66 -13.88 9.33
N ILE A 159 3.11 -14.99 8.81
CA ILE A 159 1.88 -15.61 9.32
C ILE A 159 2.08 -16.13 10.74
N ALA A 160 3.16 -16.86 11.00
CA ALA A 160 3.47 -17.43 12.31
C ALA A 160 3.65 -16.33 13.37
N GLU A 161 4.35 -15.25 13.03
CA GLU A 161 4.52 -14.10 13.91
C GLU A 161 3.17 -13.43 14.23
N ASN A 162 2.33 -13.23 13.22
CA ASN A 162 0.99 -12.67 13.42
C ASN A 162 0.11 -13.57 14.31
N LEU A 163 0.16 -14.89 14.11
CA LEU A 163 -0.54 -15.84 14.98
C LEU A 163 0.00 -15.79 16.41
N ALA A 164 1.32 -15.77 16.58
CA ALA A 164 1.95 -15.66 17.90
C ALA A 164 1.58 -14.36 18.63
N MET A 165 1.56 -13.22 17.91
CA MET A 165 1.11 -11.94 18.47
C MET A 165 -0.36 -11.99 18.91
N SER A 166 -1.23 -12.57 18.07
CA SER A 166 -2.65 -12.76 18.39
C SER A 166 -2.83 -13.62 19.64
N LEU A 167 -2.14 -14.77 19.70
CA LEU A 167 -2.18 -15.66 20.87
C LEU A 167 -1.66 -15.00 22.14
N LYS A 168 -0.57 -14.23 22.07
CA LYS A 168 -0.04 -13.46 23.21
C LYS A 168 -1.04 -12.43 23.71
N LYS A 169 -1.73 -11.73 22.80
CA LYS A 169 -2.76 -10.77 23.16
C LYS A 169 -3.92 -11.46 23.88
N THR A 170 -4.43 -12.55 23.31
CA THR A 170 -5.49 -13.35 23.93
C THR A 170 -5.08 -13.88 25.31
N ALA A 171 -3.86 -14.38 25.44
CA ALA A 171 -3.34 -14.87 26.71
C ALA A 171 -3.20 -13.76 27.78
N GLY A 172 -2.92 -12.52 27.37
CA GLY A 172 -2.89 -11.37 28.26
C GLY A 172 -4.27 -10.99 28.83
N ASP A 173 -5.36 -11.39 28.18
CA ASP A 173 -6.74 -11.12 28.59
C ASP A 173 -7.34 -12.22 29.48
N PHE A 174 -6.57 -13.28 29.79
CA PHE A 174 -7.02 -14.36 30.67
C PHE A 174 -7.11 -13.90 32.14
N VAL A 175 -8.27 -14.12 32.76
CA VAL A 175 -8.49 -13.91 34.20
C VAL A 175 -7.97 -15.11 34.99
N PHE A 176 -8.18 -16.31 34.46
CA PHE A 176 -7.65 -17.56 35.00
C PHE A 176 -7.05 -18.36 33.86
N PHE A 177 -5.96 -19.09 34.16
CA PHE A 177 -5.34 -19.98 33.18
C PHE A 177 -4.78 -21.23 33.88
N SER A 178 -4.64 -22.31 33.12
CA SER A 178 -3.92 -23.52 33.51
C SER A 178 -2.90 -23.87 32.44
N VAL A 179 -1.76 -24.40 32.88
CA VAL A 179 -0.68 -24.88 31.99
C VAL A 179 -0.55 -26.38 32.17
N ALA A 180 -0.51 -27.12 31.06
CA ALA A 180 -0.17 -28.54 31.04
C ALA A 180 1.13 -28.73 30.25
N LEU A 181 2.00 -29.58 30.78
CA LEU A 181 3.29 -29.92 30.21
C LEU A 181 3.29 -31.41 29.89
N ASP A 182 3.62 -31.76 28.66
CA ASP A 182 3.71 -33.15 28.19
C ASP A 182 5.09 -33.36 27.56
N GLU A 183 5.90 -34.22 28.17
CA GLU A 183 7.24 -34.56 27.70
C GLU A 183 7.21 -35.96 27.09
N SER A 184 7.72 -36.08 25.86
CA SER A 184 7.87 -37.35 25.16
C SER A 184 9.24 -37.43 24.50
N THR A 185 9.70 -38.61 24.13
CA THR A 185 10.93 -38.78 23.34
C THR A 185 10.59 -39.16 21.91
N ASP A 186 11.30 -38.56 20.94
CA ASP A 186 11.14 -38.93 19.53
C ASP A 186 11.93 -40.19 19.17
N ILE A 187 11.82 -40.63 17.91
CA ILE A 187 12.49 -41.85 17.41
C ILE A 187 14.03 -41.78 17.45
N THR A 188 14.60 -40.59 17.71
CA THR A 188 16.04 -40.34 17.86
C THR A 188 16.46 -40.17 19.31
N ASP A 189 15.58 -40.47 20.27
CA ASP A 189 15.79 -40.28 21.71
C ASP A 189 15.99 -38.81 22.12
N THR A 190 15.44 -37.88 21.32
CA THR A 190 15.42 -36.45 21.68
C THR A 190 14.14 -36.15 22.45
N ALA A 191 14.27 -35.55 23.63
CA ALA A 191 13.14 -35.10 24.43
C ALA A 191 12.42 -33.92 23.75
N GLN A 192 11.09 -34.03 23.63
CA GLN A 192 10.18 -33.05 23.07
C GLN A 192 9.18 -32.63 24.16
N LEU A 193 9.08 -31.33 24.43
CA LEU A 193 8.16 -30.77 25.43
C LEU A 193 7.03 -30.01 24.75
N ALA A 194 5.80 -30.50 24.90
CA ALA A 194 4.59 -29.78 24.51
C ALA A 194 4.04 -28.98 25.69
N VAL A 195 3.72 -27.70 25.44
CA VAL A 195 3.14 -26.79 26.44
C VAL A 195 1.75 -26.39 25.98
N PHE A 196 0.74 -26.75 26.77
CA PHE A 196 -0.65 -26.37 26.52
C PHE A 196 -1.08 -25.30 27.53
N ILE A 197 -1.65 -24.21 27.03
CA ILE A 197 -2.21 -23.14 27.85
C ILE A 197 -3.71 -23.12 27.62
N ARG A 198 -4.49 -23.26 28.68
CA ARG A 198 -5.95 -23.13 28.66
C ARG A 198 -6.35 -21.92 29.49
N GLY A 199 -7.16 -21.03 28.94
CA GLY A 199 -7.49 -19.75 29.55
C GLY A 199 -8.99 -19.48 29.62
N VAL A 200 -9.39 -18.64 30.58
CA VAL A 200 -10.76 -18.11 30.71
C VAL A 200 -10.70 -16.59 30.70
N SER A 201 -11.39 -15.96 29.76
CA SER A 201 -11.50 -14.50 29.68
C SER A 201 -12.51 -13.94 30.68
N ALA A 202 -12.52 -12.61 30.86
CA ALA A 202 -13.52 -11.93 31.70
C ALA A 202 -14.97 -12.15 31.22
N ASN A 203 -15.15 -12.49 29.94
CA ASN A 203 -16.45 -12.81 29.34
C ASN A 203 -16.80 -14.30 29.45
N PHE A 204 -16.05 -15.08 30.23
CA PHE A 204 -16.20 -16.53 30.37
C PHE A 204 -15.99 -17.33 29.07
N GLU A 205 -15.27 -16.76 28.10
CA GLU A 205 -14.83 -17.50 26.90
C GLU A 205 -13.64 -18.39 27.27
N VAL A 206 -13.71 -19.67 26.89
CA VAL A 206 -12.67 -20.67 27.17
C VAL A 206 -11.90 -20.94 25.88
N THR A 207 -10.57 -20.79 25.93
CA THR A 207 -9.63 -21.15 24.84
C THR A 207 -8.73 -22.29 25.29
#